data_AF-A0A535CAS5-F1
#
_entry.id   AF-A0A535CAS5-F1
#
_cell.length_a   1.000
_cell.length_b   1.000
_cell.length_c   1.000
_cell.angle_alpha   90.00
_cell.angle_beta   90.00
_cell.angle_gamma   90.00
#
_symmetry.space_group_name_H-M   'P 1'
#
loop_
_entity.id
_entity.type
_entity.pdbx_description
1 polymer ?
#
loop_
_entity_poly.entity_id
_entity_poly.type
_entity_poly.pdbx_seq_one_letter_code
_entity_poly.pdbx_strand_id
1 'polypeptide(L)'
;MQLKRIPGARLWFLAAMLLLVLFIIYTAVFSTGALLYPNLQLEQLLLHRPLTGIDCVLFEWRQFGEVGFSLLLTLALGIACLFLGYRRSILPCLLLLLLFGVGIEYVGKQYFPQVVPVNMQAGMNSLACPQMWRMPRSVKIMVSMGMWWNAPSVRPKRVEYEHYSANAPLIFDENAAVENGYPSGHAIRWCFIGLVACWLAWRHIKSRLLRAFLMTLALAVALGGGFAQF
;
A
#
# COMPACT_ATOMS: atom_id res chain seq x y z
N MET A 1 5.86 28.35 36.04
CA MET A 1 5.09 27.15 35.64
C MET A 1 5.97 26.28 34.74
N GLN A 2 6.53 25.20 35.26
CA GLN A 2 7.25 24.22 34.44
C GLN A 2 6.21 23.29 33.79
N LEU A 3 5.97 23.43 32.49
CA LEU A 3 5.24 22.42 31.73
C LEU A 3 6.00 21.10 31.84
N LYS A 4 5.45 20.14 32.60
CA LYS A 4 5.96 18.77 32.67
C LYS A 4 6.03 18.22 31.24
N ARG A 5 7.24 18.08 30.71
CA ARG A 5 7.50 17.44 29.41
C ARG A 5 6.84 16.06 29.43
N ILE A 6 5.79 15.89 28.63
CA ILE A 6 5.19 14.58 28.43
C ILE A 6 6.29 13.68 27.87
N PRO A 7 6.60 12.52 28.50
CA PRO A 7 7.61 11.62 27.98
C PRO A 7 7.19 11.17 26.57
N GLY A 8 8.12 11.21 25.60
CA GLY A 8 7.82 10.98 24.18
C GLY A 8 7.01 9.70 23.91
N ALA A 9 7.22 8.65 24.70
CA ALA A 9 6.44 7.40 24.63
C ALA A 9 4.92 7.61 24.82
N ARG A 10 4.50 8.50 25.73
CA ARG A 10 3.07 8.81 25.93
C ARG A 10 2.48 9.53 24.72
N LEU A 11 3.26 10.40 24.07
CA LEU A 11 2.79 11.14 22.89
C LEU A 11 2.61 10.19 21.69
N TRP A 12 3.55 9.26 21.51
CA TRP A 12 3.41 8.19 20.51
C TRP A 12 2.25 7.24 20.81
N PHE A 13 2.04 6.89 22.08
CA PHE A 13 0.89 6.09 22.48
C PHE A 13 -0.43 6.81 22.21
N LEU A 14 -0.55 8.09 22.55
CA LEU A 14 -1.73 8.90 22.25
C LEU A 14 -1.99 9.00 20.74
N ALA A 15 -0.94 9.21 19.94
CA ALA A 15 -1.05 9.23 18.49
C ALA A 15 -1.54 7.88 17.94
N ALA A 16 -1.00 6.76 18.43
CA ALA A 16 -1.44 5.42 18.05
C ALA A 16 -2.90 5.16 18.43
N MET A 17 -3.32 5.58 19.64
CA MET A 17 -4.72 5.46 20.08
C MET A 17 -5.65 6.31 19.23
N LEU A 18 -5.27 7.54 18.87
CA LEU A 18 -6.06 8.39 17.99
C LEU A 18 -6.21 7.76 16.60
N LEU A 19 -5.13 7.23 16.02
CA LEU A 19 -5.19 6.51 14.74
C LEU A 19 -6.05 5.24 14.82
N LEU A 20 -6.00 4.51 15.94
CA LEU A 20 -6.85 3.35 16.16
C LEU A 20 -8.33 3.74 16.22
N VAL A 21 -8.67 4.82 16.93
CA VAL A 21 -10.05 5.33 16.97
C VAL A 21 -10.52 5.76 15.58
N LEU A 22 -9.69 6.48 14.82
CA LEU A 22 -10.00 6.85 13.43
C LEU A 22 -10.20 5.61 12.54
N PHE A 23 -9.36 4.59 12.68
CA PHE A 23 -9.49 3.34 11.95
C PHE A 23 -10.78 2.59 12.30
N ILE A 24 -11.17 2.55 13.58
CA ILE A 24 -12.42 1.93 14.02
C ILE A 24 -13.63 2.70 13.48
N ILE A 25 -13.62 4.03 13.57
CA ILE A 25 -14.68 4.87 13.01
C ILE A 25 -14.80 4.64 11.50
N TYR A 26 -13.68 4.68 10.77
CA TYR A 26 -13.67 4.43 9.33
C TYR A 26 -14.21 3.04 9.00
N THR A 27 -13.78 2.01 9.75
CA THR A 27 -14.26 0.63 9.57
C THR A 27 -15.76 0.52 9.83
N ALA A 28 -16.28 1.20 10.86
CA ALA A 28 -17.70 1.21 11.17
C ALA A 28 -18.50 1.86 10.03
N VAL A 29 -18.08 3.03 9.53
CA VAL A 29 -18.71 3.67 8.37
C VAL A 29 -18.61 2.77 7.13
N PHE A 30 -17.44 2.19 6.88
CA PHE A 30 -17.21 1.25 5.78
C PHE A 30 -18.19 0.07 5.83
N SER A 31 -18.39 -0.52 7.00
CA SER A 31 -19.26 -1.68 7.20
C SER A 31 -20.75 -1.42 6.90
N THR A 32 -21.18 -0.16 6.96
CA THR A 32 -22.55 0.22 6.58
C THR A 32 -22.79 0.24 5.07
N GLY A 33 -21.74 0.12 4.25
CA GLY A 33 -21.83 0.27 2.80
C GLY A 33 -21.88 1.72 2.32
N ALA A 34 -21.90 2.71 3.23
CA ALA A 34 -21.97 4.14 2.88
C ALA A 34 -20.83 4.61 1.95
N LEU A 35 -19.68 3.94 1.98
CA LEU A 35 -18.51 4.28 1.17
C LEU A 35 -18.45 3.53 -0.16
N LEU A 36 -19.39 2.62 -0.45
CA LEU A 36 -19.34 1.77 -1.65
C LEU A 36 -19.39 2.61 -2.94
N TYR A 37 -20.44 3.40 -3.12
CA TYR A 37 -20.59 4.25 -4.31
C TYR A 37 -19.50 5.32 -4.44
N PRO A 38 -19.15 6.09 -3.39
CA PRO A 38 -18.04 7.03 -3.46
C PRO A 38 -16.71 6.39 -3.86
N ASN A 39 -16.39 5.20 -3.33
CA ASN A 39 -15.15 4.50 -3.69
C ASN A 39 -15.17 4.06 -5.15
N LEU A 40 -16.27 3.49 -5.62
CA LEU A 40 -16.41 3.08 -7.03
C LEU A 40 -16.33 4.28 -7.98
N GLN A 41 -16.90 5.44 -7.61
CA GLN A 41 -16.77 6.67 -8.39
C GLN A 41 -15.32 7.16 -8.45
N LEU A 42 -14.57 7.07 -7.35
CA LEU A 42 -13.15 7.42 -7.34
C LEU A 42 -12.33 6.47 -8.23
N GLU A 43 -12.57 5.17 -8.14
CA GLU A 43 -11.94 4.20 -9.03
C GLU A 43 -12.32 4.44 -10.50
N GLN A 44 -13.59 4.79 -10.78
CA GLN A 44 -14.06 5.07 -12.13
C GLN A 44 -13.43 6.35 -12.69
N LEU A 45 -13.21 7.36 -11.83
CA LEU A 45 -12.46 8.55 -12.18
C LEU A 45 -10.99 8.21 -12.52
N LEU A 46 -10.38 7.26 -11.80
CA LEU A 46 -9.02 6.79 -12.10
C LEU A 46 -8.93 6.12 -13.47
N LEU A 47 -10.00 5.46 -13.95
CA LEU A 47 -10.06 4.85 -15.29
C LEU A 47 -10.19 5.86 -16.43
N HIS A 48 -10.52 7.12 -16.16
CA HIS A 48 -10.59 8.16 -17.20
C HIS A 48 -9.22 8.66 -17.65
N ARG A 49 -8.16 8.37 -16.88
CA ARG A 49 -6.79 8.74 -17.26
C ARG A 49 -6.26 7.78 -18.32
N PRO A 50 -5.33 8.21 -19.19
CA PRO A 50 -4.70 7.30 -20.13
C PRO A 50 -3.82 6.27 -19.41
N LEU A 51 -3.82 5.01 -19.87
CA LEU A 51 -2.84 4.01 -19.44
C LEU A 51 -1.43 4.40 -19.89
N THR A 52 -0.51 4.41 -18.93
CA THR A 52 0.88 4.81 -19.13
C THR A 52 1.84 3.75 -18.60
N GLY A 53 3.12 3.87 -18.96
CA GLY A 53 4.18 3.04 -18.38
C GLY A 53 4.33 3.21 -16.86
N ILE A 54 3.84 4.32 -16.30
CA ILE A 54 3.85 4.58 -14.85
C ILE A 54 2.98 3.56 -14.12
N ASP A 55 1.87 3.13 -14.72
CA ASP A 55 0.97 2.13 -14.12
C ASP A 55 1.67 0.78 -13.94
N CYS A 56 2.61 0.47 -14.85
CA CYS A 56 3.46 -0.71 -14.73
C CYS A 56 4.52 -0.57 -13.64
N VAL A 57 5.04 0.64 -13.40
CA VAL A 57 5.94 0.91 -12.26
C VAL A 57 5.17 0.72 -10.95
N LEU A 58 3.97 1.30 -10.85
CA LEU A 58 3.11 1.17 -9.67
C LEU A 58 2.72 -0.29 -9.42
N PHE A 59 2.41 -1.04 -10.48
CA PHE A 59 2.13 -2.48 -10.40
C PHE A 59 3.34 -3.29 -9.90
N GLU A 60 4.55 -3.04 -10.38
CA GLU A 60 5.75 -3.72 -9.86
C GLU A 60 6.05 -3.28 -8.42
N TRP A 61 5.80 -2.00 -8.08
CA TRP A 61 5.96 -1.53 -6.71
C TRP A 61 4.97 -2.18 -5.76
N ARG A 62 3.72 -2.40 -6.20
CA ARG A 62 2.71 -3.14 -5.44
C ARG A 62 3.24 -4.48 -4.95
N GLN A 63 4.02 -5.21 -5.75
CA GLN A 63 4.58 -6.50 -5.36
C GLN A 63 5.48 -6.41 -4.11
N PHE A 64 6.18 -5.30 -3.86
CA PHE A 64 6.97 -5.15 -2.63
C PHE A 64 6.11 -5.13 -1.36
N GLY A 65 4.84 -4.73 -1.50
CA GLY A 65 3.85 -4.78 -0.43
C GLY A 65 3.18 -6.15 -0.27
N GLU A 66 3.55 -7.16 -1.05
CA GLU A 66 3.11 -8.54 -0.80
C GLU A 66 3.79 -9.14 0.43
N VAL A 67 3.16 -10.14 1.04
CA VAL A 67 3.61 -10.77 2.29
C VAL A 67 5.05 -11.29 2.17
N GLY A 68 5.39 -11.93 1.05
CA GLY A 68 6.74 -12.48 0.81
C GLY A 68 7.83 -11.42 0.79
N PHE A 69 7.66 -10.36 -0.03
CA PHE A 69 8.63 -9.26 -0.09
C PHE A 69 8.68 -8.45 1.21
N SER A 70 7.53 -8.21 1.84
CA SER A 70 7.48 -7.51 3.12
C SER A 70 8.20 -8.27 4.24
N LEU A 71 8.13 -9.61 4.24
CA LEU A 71 8.90 -10.45 5.16
C LEU A 71 10.41 -10.29 4.93
N LEU A 72 10.85 -10.35 3.67
CA LEU A 72 12.27 -10.15 3.32
C LEU A 72 12.77 -8.76 3.74
N LEU A 73 12.01 -7.70 3.48
CA LEU A 73 12.35 -6.34 3.88
C LEU A 73 12.39 -6.18 5.40
N THR A 74 11.44 -6.80 6.11
CA THR A 74 11.40 -6.79 7.59
C THR A 74 12.62 -7.51 8.18
N LEU A 75 13.03 -8.64 7.60
CA LEU A 75 14.25 -9.34 7.98
C LEU A 75 15.50 -8.48 7.72
N ALA A 76 15.59 -7.84 6.56
CA ALA A 76 16.70 -6.95 6.22
C ALA A 76 16.80 -5.77 7.21
N LEU A 77 15.67 -5.13 7.55
CA LEU A 77 15.61 -4.09 8.58
C LEU A 77 16.01 -4.62 9.96
N GLY A 78 15.56 -5.83 10.33
CA GLY A 78 15.93 -6.48 11.57
C GLY A 78 17.44 -6.75 11.67
N ILE A 79 18.05 -7.28 10.59
CA ILE A 79 19.49 -7.49 10.49
C ILE A 79 20.24 -6.15 10.58
N ALA A 80 19.77 -5.11 9.88
CA ALA A 80 20.35 -3.77 9.97
C ALA A 80 20.29 -3.23 11.42
N CYS A 81 19.19 -3.46 12.15
CA CYS A 81 19.11 -3.13 13.57
C CYS A 81 20.18 -3.86 14.39
N LEU A 82 20.42 -5.15 14.15
CA LEU A 82 21.46 -5.90 14.87
C LEU A 82 22.85 -5.30 14.63
N PHE A 83 23.18 -4.93 13.38
CA PHE A 83 24.45 -4.27 13.06
C PHE A 83 24.58 -2.88 13.71
N LEU A 84 23.47 -2.18 13.93
CA LEU A 84 23.43 -0.91 14.65
C LEU A 84 23.49 -1.06 16.19
N GLY A 85 23.70 -2.28 16.70
CA GLY A 85 23.90 -2.55 18.13
C GLY A 85 22.61 -2.71 18.94
N TYR A 86 21.47 -2.88 18.27
CA TYR A 86 20.20 -3.14 18.94
C TYR A 86 20.13 -4.56 19.53
N ARG A 87 19.27 -4.76 20.54
CA ARG A 87 19.07 -6.08 21.17
C ARG A 87 18.52 -7.10 20.17
N ARG A 88 18.96 -8.36 20.28
CA ARG A 88 18.49 -9.47 19.44
C ARG A 88 16.98 -9.66 19.47
N SER A 89 16.33 -9.29 20.57
CA SER A 89 14.87 -9.32 20.74
C SER A 89 14.09 -8.42 19.77
N ILE A 90 14.73 -7.45 19.10
CA ILE A 90 14.04 -6.60 18.13
C ILE A 90 13.59 -7.37 16.90
N LEU A 91 14.37 -8.36 16.45
CA LEU A 91 14.00 -9.19 15.30
C LEU A 91 12.67 -9.94 15.52
N PRO A 92 12.47 -10.73 16.59
CA PRO A 92 11.19 -11.38 16.84
C PRO A 92 10.06 -10.38 17.10
N CYS A 93 10.33 -9.21 17.70
CA CYS A 93 9.32 -8.16 17.84
C CYS A 93 8.83 -7.63 16.47
N LEU A 94 9.73 -7.34 15.54
CA LEU A 94 9.37 -6.87 14.19
C LEU A 94 8.58 -7.93 13.42
N LEU A 95 8.98 -9.20 13.52
CA LEU A 95 8.27 -10.30 12.90
C LEU A 95 6.85 -10.48 13.48
N LEU A 96 6.70 -10.35 14.80
CA LEU A 96 5.39 -10.44 15.45
C LEU A 96 4.48 -9.28 15.03
N LEU A 97 5.01 -8.06 14.90
CA LEU A 97 4.25 -6.92 14.40
C LEU A 97 3.80 -7.10 12.94
N LEU A 98 4.68 -7.65 12.09
CA LEU A 98 4.31 -7.99 10.71
C LEU A 98 3.20 -9.05 10.69
N LEU A 99 3.34 -10.11 11.49
CA LEU A 99 2.33 -11.16 11.60
C LEU A 99 0.98 -10.61 12.06
N PHE A 100 0.99 -9.69 13.03
CA PHE A 100 -0.22 -9.01 13.49
C PHE A 100 -0.88 -8.20 12.37
N GLY A 101 -0.11 -7.48 11.56
CA GLY A 101 -0.61 -6.76 10.38
C GLY A 101 -1.23 -7.68 9.33
N VAL A 102 -0.59 -8.82 9.05
CA VAL A 102 -1.14 -9.86 8.14
C VAL A 102 -2.42 -10.48 8.73
N GLY A 103 -2.47 -10.71 10.03
CA GLY A 103 -3.65 -11.20 10.72
C GLY A 103 -4.83 -10.23 10.61
N ILE A 104 -4.61 -8.92 10.79
CA ILE A 104 -5.63 -7.88 10.61
C ILE A 104 -6.15 -7.87 9.16
N GLU A 105 -5.26 -7.94 8.17
CA GLU A 105 -5.67 -8.05 6.77
C GLU A 105 -6.54 -9.29 6.54
N TYR A 106 -6.07 -10.46 6.97
CA TYR A 106 -6.78 -11.72 6.77
C TYR A 106 -8.17 -11.68 7.38
N VAL A 107 -8.27 -11.28 8.65
CA VAL A 107 -9.54 -11.16 9.38
C VAL A 107 -10.43 -10.14 8.69
N GLY A 108 -9.94 -8.93 8.45
CA GLY A 108 -10.76 -7.87 7.87
C GLY A 108 -11.30 -8.24 6.48
N LYS A 109 -10.49 -8.89 5.63
CA LYS A 109 -10.93 -9.36 4.31
C LYS A 109 -12.00 -10.43 4.36
N GLN A 110 -12.09 -11.22 5.43
CA GLN A 110 -13.15 -12.20 5.62
C GLN A 110 -14.48 -11.55 6.05
N TYR A 111 -14.41 -10.47 6.83
CA TYR A 111 -15.61 -9.82 7.39
C TYR A 111 -16.15 -8.68 6.53
N PHE A 112 -15.35 -8.10 5.63
CA PHE A 112 -15.75 -6.94 4.82
C PHE A 112 -15.62 -7.22 3.31
N PRO A 113 -16.46 -8.12 2.76
CA PRO A 113 -16.54 -8.31 1.32
C PRO A 113 -17.11 -7.04 0.65
N GLN A 114 -16.53 -6.65 -0.48
CA GLN A 114 -17.00 -5.53 -1.29
C GLN A 114 -17.55 -6.07 -2.60
N VAL A 115 -18.73 -5.60 -2.99
CA VAL A 115 -19.30 -5.96 -4.29
C VAL A 115 -18.83 -4.95 -5.32
N VAL A 116 -18.23 -5.42 -6.40
CA VAL A 116 -17.69 -4.58 -7.48
C VAL A 116 -18.35 -4.99 -8.81
N PRO A 117 -18.92 -4.04 -9.58
CA PRO A 117 -19.47 -4.33 -10.90
C PRO A 117 -18.43 -4.96 -11.84
N VAL A 118 -18.85 -5.90 -12.69
CA VAL A 118 -17.94 -6.64 -13.60
C VAL A 118 -17.16 -5.70 -14.52
N ASN A 119 -17.84 -4.69 -15.07
CA ASN A 119 -17.21 -3.69 -15.93
C ASN A 119 -16.12 -2.93 -15.18
N MET A 120 -16.35 -2.64 -13.91
CA MET A 120 -15.40 -1.92 -13.07
C MET A 120 -14.17 -2.76 -12.79
N GLN A 121 -14.36 -4.03 -12.42
CA GLN A 121 -13.27 -4.98 -12.22
C GLN A 121 -12.41 -5.16 -13.49
N ALA A 122 -13.03 -5.24 -14.67
CA ALA A 122 -12.31 -5.33 -15.93
C ALA A 122 -11.45 -4.08 -16.22
N GLY A 123 -11.97 -2.89 -15.89
CA GLY A 123 -11.24 -1.63 -15.97
C GLY A 123 -10.06 -1.59 -15.01
N MET A 124 -10.29 -1.89 -13.73
CA MET A 124 -9.22 -1.92 -12.71
C MET A 124 -8.13 -2.93 -13.04
N ASN A 125 -8.48 -4.10 -13.59
CA ASN A 125 -7.52 -5.08 -14.09
C ASN A 125 -6.67 -4.59 -15.28
N SER A 126 -7.07 -3.50 -15.93
CA SER A 126 -6.28 -2.85 -16.98
C SER A 126 -5.22 -1.91 -16.42
N LEU A 127 -5.51 -1.25 -15.29
CA LEU A 127 -4.52 -0.47 -14.53
C LEU A 127 -3.43 -1.36 -13.92
N ALA A 128 -3.75 -2.60 -13.57
CA ALA A 128 -2.82 -3.59 -13.03
C ALA A 128 -1.76 -4.13 -14.03
N CYS A 129 -1.49 -3.41 -15.12
CA CYS A 129 -0.45 -3.69 -16.13
C CYS A 129 -0.15 -5.19 -16.40
N PRO A 130 -1.13 -6.01 -16.80
CA PRO A 130 -0.96 -7.48 -16.93
C PRO A 130 0.02 -7.90 -18.03
N GLN A 131 0.35 -6.98 -18.94
CA GLN A 131 1.43 -7.10 -19.91
C GLN A 131 2.81 -7.35 -19.29
N MET A 132 3.04 -6.93 -18.04
CA MET A 132 4.30 -7.17 -17.32
C MET A 132 4.50 -8.63 -16.92
N TRP A 133 3.43 -9.43 -16.77
CA TRP A 133 3.55 -10.81 -16.29
C TRP A 133 4.50 -11.67 -17.13
N ARG A 134 4.45 -11.51 -18.46
CA ARG A 134 5.24 -12.29 -19.41
C ARG A 134 6.61 -11.66 -19.77
N MET A 135 6.94 -10.51 -19.18
CA MET A 135 8.20 -9.83 -19.46
C MET A 135 9.38 -10.51 -18.76
N PRO A 136 10.60 -10.46 -19.34
CA PRO A 136 11.79 -11.02 -18.72
C PRO A 136 12.14 -10.26 -17.43
N ARG A 137 12.86 -10.93 -16.51
CA ARG A 137 13.25 -10.35 -15.21
C ARG A 137 14.02 -9.04 -15.34
N SER A 138 14.86 -8.90 -16.37
CA SER A 138 15.59 -7.66 -16.63
C SER A 138 14.66 -6.46 -16.82
N VAL A 139 13.59 -6.62 -17.59
CA VAL A 139 12.58 -5.57 -17.80
C VAL A 139 11.82 -5.28 -16.51
N LYS A 140 11.41 -6.32 -15.76
CA LYS A 140 10.75 -6.14 -14.45
C LYS A 140 11.62 -5.34 -13.47
N ILE A 141 12.92 -5.62 -13.42
CA ILE A 141 13.87 -4.88 -12.59
C ILE A 141 14.01 -3.42 -13.06
N MET A 142 14.13 -3.18 -14.37
CA MET A 142 14.22 -1.80 -14.88
C MET A 142 12.95 -0.99 -14.56
N VAL A 143 11.78 -1.58 -14.78
CA VAL A 143 10.49 -0.95 -14.48
C VAL A 143 10.33 -0.72 -12.97
N SER A 144 10.72 -1.66 -12.12
CA SER A 144 10.68 -1.47 -10.65
C SER A 144 11.68 -0.43 -10.15
N MET A 145 12.74 -0.14 -10.90
CA MET A 145 13.65 1.01 -10.65
C MET A 145 13.07 2.35 -11.13
N GLY A 146 11.86 2.37 -11.71
CA GLY A 146 11.18 3.57 -12.18
C GLY A 146 11.43 3.92 -13.65
N MET A 147 12.08 3.03 -14.43
CA MET A 147 12.28 3.23 -15.87
C MET A 147 11.00 2.91 -16.65
N TRP A 148 9.97 3.73 -16.47
CA TRP A 148 8.64 3.58 -17.08
C TRP A 148 8.66 3.54 -18.62
N TRP A 149 9.67 4.12 -19.28
CA TRP A 149 9.85 4.02 -20.74
C TRP A 149 10.24 2.63 -21.24
N ASN A 150 10.71 1.75 -20.35
CA ASN A 150 10.98 0.34 -20.66
C ASN A 150 9.75 -0.55 -20.45
N ALA A 151 8.65 0.01 -19.95
CA ALA A 151 7.40 -0.73 -19.81
C ALA A 151 6.85 -1.09 -21.21
N PRO A 152 6.31 -2.30 -21.39
CA PRO A 152 5.75 -2.70 -22.67
C PRO A 152 4.51 -1.88 -23.03
N SER A 153 4.29 -1.67 -24.32
CA SER A 153 3.14 -0.93 -24.82
C SER A 153 1.81 -1.62 -24.47
N VAL A 154 0.81 -0.81 -24.12
CA VAL A 154 -0.55 -1.27 -23.86
C VAL A 154 -1.22 -1.74 -25.14
N ARG A 155 -1.87 -2.90 -25.10
CA ARG A 155 -2.61 -3.43 -26.26
C ARG A 155 -3.84 -2.54 -26.56
N PRO A 156 -4.12 -2.17 -27.81
CA PRO A 156 -5.25 -1.29 -28.16
C PRO A 156 -6.61 -1.77 -27.62
N LYS A 157 -6.86 -3.09 -27.70
CA LYS A 157 -8.09 -3.70 -27.17
C LYS A 157 -8.28 -3.45 -25.67
N ARG A 158 -7.20 -3.31 -24.90
CA ARG A 158 -7.27 -3.05 -23.45
C ARG A 158 -7.61 -1.59 -23.16
N VAL A 159 -7.10 -0.67 -23.97
CA VAL A 159 -7.46 0.76 -23.90
C VAL A 159 -8.95 0.94 -24.22
N GLU A 160 -9.47 0.21 -25.20
CA GLU A 160 -10.90 0.20 -25.52
C GLU A 160 -11.76 -0.30 -24.34
N TYR A 161 -11.35 -1.40 -23.69
CA TYR A 161 -12.04 -1.91 -22.50
C TYR A 161 -12.00 -0.93 -21.33
N GLU A 162 -10.86 -0.29 -21.07
CA GLU A 162 -10.75 0.74 -20.04
C GLU A 162 -11.71 1.91 -20.31
N HIS A 163 -11.72 2.44 -21.53
CA HIS A 163 -12.65 3.51 -21.90
C HIS A 163 -14.12 3.10 -21.76
N TYR A 164 -14.46 1.86 -22.10
CA TYR A 164 -15.80 1.32 -21.88
C TYR A 164 -16.12 1.26 -20.37
N SER A 165 -15.21 0.70 -19.56
CA SER A 165 -15.36 0.60 -18.11
C SER A 165 -15.45 1.96 -17.41
N ALA A 166 -14.68 2.95 -17.87
CA ALA A 166 -14.69 4.31 -17.36
C ALA A 166 -16.07 4.97 -17.54
N ASN A 167 -16.80 4.64 -18.60
CA ASN A 167 -18.11 5.21 -18.91
C ASN A 167 -19.30 4.29 -18.53
N ALA A 168 -19.02 3.08 -18.05
CA ALA A 168 -20.06 2.12 -17.73
C ALA A 168 -20.86 2.57 -16.49
N PRO A 169 -22.19 2.38 -16.46
CA PRO A 169 -22.97 2.63 -15.26
C PRO A 169 -22.60 1.63 -14.16
N LEU A 170 -22.58 2.10 -12.91
CA LEU A 170 -22.34 1.28 -11.73
C LEU A 170 -23.57 0.44 -11.39
N ILE A 171 -23.80 -0.61 -12.17
CA ILE A 171 -24.91 -1.56 -11.99
C ILE A 171 -24.39 -2.78 -11.24
N PHE A 172 -25.03 -3.09 -10.12
CA PHE A 172 -24.79 -4.32 -9.36
C PHE A 172 -25.76 -5.39 -9.87
N ASP A 173 -25.29 -6.21 -10.80
CA ASP A 173 -26.04 -7.36 -11.31
C ASP A 173 -25.65 -8.65 -10.57
N GLU A 174 -26.32 -9.76 -10.89
CA GLU A 174 -26.01 -11.08 -10.31
C GLU A 174 -24.58 -11.56 -10.62
N ASN A 175 -23.93 -10.95 -11.62
CA ASN A 175 -22.56 -11.26 -12.00
C ASN A 175 -21.52 -10.42 -11.24
N ALA A 176 -21.95 -9.47 -10.38
CA ALA A 176 -21.03 -8.61 -9.67
C ALA A 176 -20.04 -9.43 -8.83
N ALA A 177 -18.76 -9.10 -8.96
CA ALA A 177 -17.69 -9.82 -8.30
C ALA A 177 -17.59 -9.38 -6.84
N VAL A 178 -17.28 -10.32 -5.95
CA VAL A 178 -16.95 -10.01 -4.56
C VAL A 178 -15.44 -9.85 -4.45
N GLU A 179 -14.98 -8.64 -4.18
CA GLU A 179 -13.59 -8.33 -3.89
C GLU A 179 -13.36 -8.10 -2.40
N ASN A 180 -12.32 -8.75 -1.87
CA ASN A 180 -11.90 -8.58 -0.48
C ASN A 180 -10.73 -7.60 -0.43
N GLY A 181 -11.01 -6.34 -0.78
CA GLY A 181 -10.01 -5.26 -0.88
C GLY A 181 -9.66 -4.59 0.45
N TYR A 182 -10.56 -4.65 1.45
CA TYR A 182 -10.43 -3.95 2.73
C TYR A 182 -10.21 -4.91 3.91
N PRO A 183 -9.32 -4.58 4.86
CA PRO A 183 -8.34 -3.51 4.82
C PRO A 183 -7.18 -3.86 3.88
N SER A 184 -6.52 -2.82 3.36
CA SER A 184 -5.40 -2.98 2.45
C SER A 184 -4.16 -3.50 3.17
N GLY A 185 -3.83 -4.78 2.97
CA GLY A 185 -2.61 -5.36 3.52
C GLY A 185 -1.34 -4.69 3.02
N HIS A 186 -1.34 -4.24 1.76
CA HIS A 186 -0.22 -3.50 1.17
C HIS A 186 0.02 -2.22 1.97
N ALA A 187 -1.01 -1.39 2.17
CA ALA A 187 -0.90 -0.15 2.93
C ALA A 187 -0.39 -0.40 4.37
N ILE A 188 -0.91 -1.42 5.06
CA ILE A 188 -0.47 -1.78 6.42
C ILE A 188 1.04 -2.10 6.45
N ARG A 189 1.51 -2.93 5.52
CA ARG A 189 2.92 -3.36 5.48
C ARG A 189 3.87 -2.25 5.05
N TRP A 190 3.51 -1.46 4.03
CA TRP A 190 4.29 -0.31 3.61
C TRP A 190 4.41 0.75 4.71
N CYS A 191 3.31 1.05 5.39
CA CYS A 191 3.33 1.93 6.56
C CYS A 191 4.25 1.39 7.66
N PHE A 192 4.15 0.10 8.00
CA PHE A 192 5.01 -0.53 9.00
C PHE A 192 6.50 -0.42 8.65
N ILE A 193 6.90 -0.88 7.47
CA ILE A 193 8.29 -0.88 7.00
C ILE A 193 8.82 0.55 6.93
N GLY A 194 8.05 1.47 6.34
CA GLY A 194 8.44 2.86 6.17
C GLY A 194 8.58 3.62 7.50
N LEU A 195 7.70 3.37 8.48
CA LEU A 195 7.82 3.97 9.82
C LEU A 195 9.07 3.47 10.57
N VAL A 196 9.37 2.17 10.48
CA VAL A 196 10.60 1.60 11.06
C VAL A 196 11.84 2.21 10.40
N ALA A 197 11.86 2.31 9.07
CA ALA A 197 12.97 2.93 8.33
C ALA A 197 13.14 4.42 8.69
N CYS A 198 12.03 5.16 8.80
CA CYS A 198 12.02 6.56 9.20
C CYS A 198 12.59 6.74 10.63
N TRP A 199 12.21 5.88 11.56
CA TRP A 199 12.75 5.88 12.92
C TRP A 199 14.26 5.60 12.96
N LEU A 200 14.74 4.62 12.18
CA LEU A 200 16.17 4.32 12.08
C LEU A 200 16.96 5.50 11.50
N ALA A 201 16.45 6.10 10.43
CA ALA A 201 17.06 7.29 9.82
C ALA A 201 17.14 8.45 10.83
N TRP A 202 16.06 8.70 11.57
CA TRP A 202 16.04 9.73 12.60
C TRP A 202 17.08 9.51 13.70
N ARG A 203 17.23 8.25 14.14
CA ARG A 203 18.06 7.90 15.29
C ARG A 203 19.55 7.86 14.98
N HIS A 204 19.94 7.36 13.80
CA HIS A 204 21.33 7.02 13.49
C HIS A 204 22.03 7.96 12.50
N ILE A 205 21.27 8.68 11.67
CA ILE A 205 21.87 9.59 10.69
C ILE A 205 22.23 10.92 11.35
N LYS A 206 23.53 11.20 11.44
CA LYS A 206 24.06 12.43 12.05
C LYS A 206 23.88 13.66 11.17
N SER A 207 24.01 13.49 9.85
CA SER A 207 23.86 14.59 8.89
C SER A 207 22.40 15.03 8.83
N ARG A 208 22.13 16.31 9.10
CA ARG A 208 20.77 16.85 9.13
C ARG A 208 20.08 16.76 7.76
N LEU A 209 20.81 17.07 6.69
CA LEU A 209 20.31 17.02 5.32
C LEU A 209 19.98 15.59 4.91
N LEU A 210 20.93 14.67 5.09
CA LEU A 210 20.72 13.26 4.75
C LEU A 210 19.60 12.64 5.59
N ARG A 211 19.51 12.98 6.88
CA ARG A 211 18.43 12.53 7.74
C ARG A 211 17.07 13.01 7.26
N ALA A 212 16.95 14.31 6.95
CA ALA A 212 15.71 14.88 6.43
C ALA A 212 15.32 14.23 5.11
N PHE A 213 16.26 14.03 4.20
CA PHE A 213 16.04 13.36 2.92
C PHE A 213 15.57 11.90 3.10
N LEU A 214 16.27 11.11 3.92
CA LEU A 214 15.90 9.71 4.14
C LEU A 214 14.56 9.55 4.87
N MET A 215 14.26 10.43 5.82
CA MET A 215 12.97 10.43 6.50
C MET A 215 11.83 10.84 5.57
N THR A 216 12.02 11.87 4.75
CA THR A 216 11.00 12.29 3.76
C THR A 216 10.77 11.20 2.74
N LEU A 217 11.83 10.54 2.26
CA LEU A 217 11.71 9.37 1.39
C LEU A 217 10.97 8.21 2.07
N ALA A 218 11.35 7.85 3.30
CA ALA A 218 10.70 6.77 4.05
C ALA A 218 9.22 7.06 4.34
N LEU A 219 8.88 8.32 4.62
CA LEU A 219 7.49 8.75 4.84
C LEU A 219 6.70 8.77 3.53
N ALA A 220 7.29 9.24 2.43
CA ALA A 220 6.69 9.20 1.11
C ALA A 220 6.43 7.76 0.66
N VAL A 221 7.34 6.84 0.98
CA VAL A 221 7.16 5.40 0.73
C VAL A 221 6.09 4.80 1.65
N ALA A 222 6.08 5.14 2.94
CA ALA A 222 5.10 4.67 3.92
C ALA A 222 3.67 5.07 3.52
N LEU A 223 3.47 6.33 3.14
CA LEU A 223 2.18 6.89 2.77
C LEU A 223 1.82 6.59 1.30
N GLY A 224 2.83 6.57 0.42
CA GLY A 224 2.69 6.30 -1.01
C GLY A 224 2.39 4.85 -1.33
N GLY A 225 2.86 3.90 -0.51
CA GLY A 225 2.54 2.48 -0.66
C GLY A 225 1.05 2.16 -0.56
N GLY A 226 0.25 3.04 0.06
CA GLY A 226 -1.21 2.95 0.03
C GLY A 226 -1.83 3.25 -1.34
N PHE A 227 -1.20 4.10 -2.15
CA PHE A 227 -1.63 4.39 -3.52
C PHE A 227 -1.25 3.27 -4.50
N ALA A 228 -0.24 2.46 -4.17
CA ALA A 228 0.15 1.28 -4.95
C ALA A 228 -0.79 0.07 -4.76
N GLN A 229 -1.97 0.26 -4.15
CA GLN A 229 -2.98 -0.80 -4.00
C GLN A 229 -3.66 -1.14 -5.33
N PHE A 230 -3.72 -0.19 -6.26
CA PHE A 230 -4.38 -0.33 -7.56
C PHE A 230 -3.39 -0.88 -8.60
#